data_AF-A0A3F3QAV0-F1
#
_entry.id   AF-A0A3F3QAV0-F1
#
_cell.length_a   1.000
_cell.length_b   1.000
_cell.length_c   1.000
_cell.angle_alpha   90.00
_cell.angle_beta   90.00
_cell.angle_gamma   90.00
#
_symmetry.space_group_name_H-M   'P 1'
#
loop_
_entity.id
_entity.type
_entity.pdbx_description
1 polymer ?
#
loop_
_entity_poly.entity_id
_entity_poly.type
_entity_poly.pdbx_seq_one_letter_code
_entity_poly.pdbx_strand_id
1 'polypeptide(L)' 'MCVILDIAFSCGCKKEMDFVQCKQRQGTNVRCCPAKKGLGKTSPNYCRRHLVPPGAPKTCVKSKEPRIIDEIMATD' A
#
# COMPACT_ATOMS: atom_id res chain seq x y z
N MET A 1 -13.51 7.41 -22.81
CA MET A 1 -12.15 7.59 -22.25
C MET A 1 -11.98 6.70 -21.04
N CYS A 2 -10.81 6.08 -20.85
CA CYS A 2 -10.52 5.28 -19.65
C CYS A 2 -10.52 6.13 -18.38
N VAL A 3 -10.85 5.52 -17.25
CA VAL A 3 -10.90 6.16 -15.94
C VAL A 3 -10.01 5.40 -14.96
N ILE A 4 -9.14 6.13 -14.26
CA ILE A 4 -8.35 5.68 -13.13
C ILE A 4 -9.07 6.14 -11.87
N LEU A 5 -9.42 5.19 -10.99
CA LEU A 5 -10.14 5.43 -9.77
C LEU A 5 -9.20 5.33 -8.57
N ASP A 6 -9.15 6.42 -7.80
CA ASP A 6 -8.43 6.47 -6.54
C ASP A 6 -9.32 6.04 -5.38
N ILE A 7 -8.72 5.42 -4.36
CA ILE A 7 -9.29 5.31 -3.03
C ILE A 7 -8.73 6.42 -2.13
N ALA A 8 -9.59 7.07 -1.35
CA ALA A 8 -9.18 7.96 -0.28
C ALA A 8 -9.28 7.25 1.08
N PHE A 9 -8.28 7.42 1.94
CA PHE A 9 -8.24 6.85 3.29
C PHE A 9 -8.58 7.90 4.33
N SER A 10 -8.97 7.48 5.54
CA SER A 10 -9.27 8.37 6.67
C SER A 10 -8.08 9.22 7.12
N CYS A 11 -6.84 8.78 6.84
CA CYS A 11 -5.63 9.61 7.01
C CYS A 11 -5.44 10.71 5.92
N GLY A 12 -6.41 10.93 5.03
CA GLY A 12 -6.32 11.90 3.93
C GLY A 12 -5.45 11.47 2.74
N CYS A 13 -4.82 10.30 2.81
CA CYS A 13 -4.03 9.76 1.69
C CYS A 13 -4.95 9.31 0.55
N LYS A 14 -4.46 9.41 -0.69
CA LYS A 14 -5.10 8.82 -1.88
C LYS A 14 -4.18 7.80 -2.53
N LYS A 15 -4.75 6.75 -3.12
CA LYS A 15 -4.01 5.72 -3.86
C LYS A 15 -4.84 5.25 -5.05
N GLU A 16 -4.20 5.08 -6.19
CA GLU A 16 -4.80 4.39 -7.34
C GLU A 16 -5.22 2.97 -6.97
N MET A 17 -6.45 2.59 -7.30
CA MET A 17 -7.06 1.31 -6.95
C MET A 17 -7.61 0.60 -8.19
N ASP A 18 -8.65 1.17 -8.79
CA ASP A 18 -9.40 0.52 -9.87
C ASP A 18 -9.14 1.24 -11.19
N PHE A 19 -9.22 0.50 -12.28
CA PHE A 19 -9.14 1.03 -13.63
C PHE A 19 -10.33 0.58 -14.45
N VAL A 20 -11.06 1.53 -15.03
CA VAL A 20 -12.21 1.28 -15.89
C VAL A 20 -11.84 1.62 -17.33
N GLN A 21 -11.74 0.60 -18.17
CA GLN A 21 -11.50 0.78 -19.60
C GLN A 21 -12.76 1.32 -20.29
N CYS A 22 -12.61 2.20 -21.27
CA CYS A 22 -13.77 2.65 -22.04
C CYS A 22 -14.29 1.53 -22.95
N LYS A 23 -15.60 1.57 -23.23
CA LYS A 23 -16.27 0.62 -24.13
C LYS A 23 -15.54 0.41 -25.47
N GLN A 24 -15.00 1.49 -26.04
CA GLN A 24 -14.27 1.47 -27.31
C GLN A 24 -12.98 0.63 -27.29
N ARG A 25 -12.34 0.45 -26.12
CA ARG A 25 -11.08 -0.29 -25.98
C ARG A 25 -11.24 -1.55 -25.12
N GLN A 26 -12.45 -1.83 -24.63
CA GLN A 26 -12.72 -2.95 -23.74
C GLN A 26 -12.29 -4.27 -24.40
N GLY A 27 -11.58 -5.12 -23.66
CA GLY A 27 -11.04 -6.38 -24.17
C GLY A 27 -9.73 -6.24 -24.96
N THR A 28 -9.13 -5.05 -25.00
CA THR A 28 -7.79 -4.82 -25.58
C THR A 28 -6.78 -4.46 -24.48
N ASN A 29 -5.49 -4.61 -24.78
CA ASN A 29 -4.41 -4.15 -23.89
C ASN A 29 -4.12 -2.64 -24.01
N VAL A 30 -4.92 -1.89 -24.77
CA VAL A 30 -4.66 -0.47 -25.04
C VAL A 30 -5.45 0.44 -24.11
N ARG A 31 -4.74 1.39 -23.48
CA ARG A 31 -5.32 2.42 -22.61
C ARG A 31 -5.54 3.73 -23.37
N CYS A 32 -6.55 4.52 -22.95
CA CYS A 32 -6.66 5.91 -23.40
C CYS A 32 -5.50 6.74 -22.85
N CYS A 33 -4.95 7.62 -23.67
CA CYS A 33 -4.02 8.67 -23.26
C CYS A 33 -4.59 10.02 -23.72
N PRO A 34 -4.94 10.95 -22.81
CA PRO A 34 -4.90 10.82 -21.35
C PRO A 34 -6.05 9.94 -20.80
N ALA A 35 -5.84 9.37 -19.61
CA ALA A 35 -6.91 8.77 -18.81
C ALA A 35 -7.47 9.79 -17.81
N LYS A 36 -8.78 9.72 -17.53
CA LYS A 36 -9.44 10.56 -16.53
C LYS A 36 -9.13 10.03 -15.14
N LYS A 37 -8.85 10.90 -14.17
CA LYS A 37 -8.75 10.51 -12.76
C LYS A 37 -10.04 10.84 -12.04
N GLY A 38 -10.48 9.95 -11.14
CA GLY A 38 -11.67 10.14 -10.34
C GLY A 38 -11.54 9.49 -8.97
N LEU A 39 -12.38 9.91 -8.02
CA LEU A 39 -12.51 9.24 -6.74
C LEU A 39 -13.45 8.05 -6.91
N GLY A 40 -12.96 6.83 -6.66
CA GLY A 40 -13.79 5.62 -6.70
C GLY A 40 -14.44 5.32 -5.36
N LYS A 41 -13.65 5.28 -4.28
CA LYS A 41 -14.09 4.86 -2.95
C LYS A 41 -13.42 5.65 -1.84
N THR A 42 -14.05 5.64 -0.68
CA THR A 42 -13.46 6.12 0.58
C THR A 42 -13.36 4.94 1.55
N SER A 43 -12.17 4.73 2.14
CA SER A 43 -11.92 3.73 3.17
C SER A 43 -11.96 4.39 4.55
N PRO A 44 -12.67 3.82 5.53
CA PRO A 44 -12.54 4.25 6.93
C PRO A 44 -11.19 3.85 7.52
N ASN A 45 -10.48 2.90 6.91
CA ASN A 45 -9.17 2.46 7.35
C ASN A 45 -8.10 3.48 6.97
N TYR A 46 -6.99 3.41 7.70
CA TYR A 46 -5.79 4.14 7.34
C TYR A 46 -5.03 3.46 6.19
N CYS A 47 -4.16 4.22 5.53
CA CYS A 47 -3.31 3.67 4.48
C CYS A 47 -2.17 2.82 5.07
N ARG A 48 -1.50 2.03 4.23
CA ARG A 48 -0.37 1.17 4.64
C ARG A 48 0.80 1.89 5.33
N ARG A 49 0.90 3.22 5.17
CA ARG A 49 1.94 4.06 5.81
C ARG A 49 1.49 4.61 7.17
N HIS A 50 0.18 4.69 7.39
CA HIS A 50 -0.42 5.27 8.58
C HIS A 50 -1.31 4.23 9.26
N LEU A 51 -0.90 2.97 9.34
CA LEU A 51 -1.69 1.83 9.86
C LEU A 51 -2.36 2.07 11.22
N VAL A 52 -1.96 3.12 11.93
CA VAL A 52 -2.50 3.57 13.21
C VAL A 52 -2.83 5.07 13.17
N PRO A 53 -3.73 5.56 14.04
CA PRO A 53 -4.03 6.98 14.16
C PRO A 53 -2.77 7.84 14.39
N PRO A 54 -2.76 9.10 13.91
CA PRO A 54 -1.73 10.06 14.30
C PRO A 54 -1.65 10.16 15.83
N GLY A 55 -0.48 9.90 16.41
CA GLY A 55 -0.26 9.94 17.85
C GLY A 55 -0.47 8.62 18.60
N ALA A 56 -0.72 7.50 17.89
CA ALA A 56 -0.77 6.19 18.55
C ALA A 56 0.55 5.87 19.29
N PRO A 57 0.49 5.25 20.49
CA PRO A 57 1.68 4.91 21.26
C PRO A 57 2.58 3.95 20.48
N LYS A 58 3.87 4.26 20.38
CA LYS A 58 4.85 3.35 19.79
C LYS A 58 5.31 2.36 20.86
N THR A 59 4.77 1.15 20.85
CA THR A 59 5.30 0.06 21.68
C THR A 59 6.48 -0.60 20.95
N CYS A 60 7.70 -0.18 21.26
CA CYS A 60 8.87 -0.93 20.84
C CYS A 60 9.04 -2.14 21.77
N VAL A 61 8.80 -3.35 21.25
CA VAL A 61 9.29 -4.55 21.93
C VAL A 61 10.80 -4.51 21.79
N LYS A 62 11.52 -4.34 22.90
CA LYS A 62 12.97 -4.55 22.90
C LYS A 62 13.17 -6.01 22.51
N SER A 63 13.58 -6.27 21.26
CA SER A 63 14.06 -7.59 20.87
C SER A 63 15.17 -7.95 21.85
N LYS A 64 14.96 -8.96 22.69
CA LYS A 64 16.07 -9.60 23.39
C LYS A 64 17.04 -10.04 22.30
N GLU A 65 18.26 -9.53 22.35
CA GLU A 65 19.35 -10.01 21.49
C GLU A 65 19.37 -11.54 21.51
N PRO A 66 19.48 -12.22 20.36
CA PRO A 66 19.84 -13.62 20.37
C PRO A 66 21.24 -13.74 20.96
N ARG A 67 21.33 -14.33 22.15
CA ARG A 67 22.60 -14.72 22.77
C ARG A 67 23.12 -15.99 22.09
N ILE A 68 24.36 -15.90 21.62
CA ILE A 68 25.36 -16.96 21.44
C ILE A 68 25.15 -17.94 20.28
N ILE A 69 26.01 -17.83 19.26
CA ILE A 69 26.60 -19.01 18.59
C ILE A 69 28.09 -18.70 18.27
N ASP A 70 28.88 -18.40 19.30
CA ASP A 70 30.34 -18.50 19.20
C ASP A 70 30.74 -19.80 19.90
N GLU A 71 30.76 -20.93 19.18
CA GLU A 71 31.53 -22.15 19.56
C GLU A 71 31.32 -23.28 18.54
N ILE A 72 31.76 -23.10 17.28
CA ILE A 72 32.06 -24.24 16.40
C ILE A 72 33.21 -23.88 15.46
N MET A 73 34.44 -23.68 15.96
CA MET A 73 35.69 -23.84 15.17
C MET A 73 36.91 -24.07 16.08
N ALA A 74 36.85 -25.10 16.92
CA ALA A 74 38.04 -25.61 17.60
C ALA A 74 37.93 -27.11 17.82
N THR A 75 38.32 -27.90 16.83
CA THR A 75 38.98 -29.21 17.02
C THR A 75 39.80 -29.52 15.76
N ASP A 76 41.12 -29.48 15.97
CA ASP A 76 42.27 -30.13 15.28
C ASP A 76 42.16 -30.62 13.83
#